data_AF-A0A8J7TGF5-F1
#
_entry.id   AF-A0A8J7TGF5-F1
#
_cell.length_a   1.000
_cell.length_b   1.000
_cell.length_c   1.000
_cell.angle_alpha   90.00
_cell.angle_beta   90.00
_cell.angle_gamma   90.00
#
_symmetry.space_group_name_H-M   'P 1'
#
loop_
_entity.id
_entity.type
_entity.pdbx_description
1 polymer ?
#
loop_
_entity_poly.entity_id
_entity_poly.type
_entity_poly.pdbx_seq_one_letter_code
_entity_poly.pdbx_strand_id
1 'polypeptide(L)'
;MNEDCAAMDSQGTWHDMPCSFTRYFICYQDKTVNGLTYVLIWEQKSWPEAQRFCRERHTDLVSVRNQRENEKIKETAKGNEVWIGLYRGDWKWSDQESLSFQNWARGEPNNAGGTEDCATVFLDDSNRGKWNDNFCTVLCPFICYDGELNTSLLRDSLQIDNTMIKLS
;
A
#
# COMPACT_ATOMS: atom_id res chain seq x y z
N MET A 1 -38.46 16.39 -11.34
CA MET A 1 -38.34 15.10 -10.63
C MET A 1 -36.85 14.90 -10.37
N ASN A 2 -36.48 14.46 -9.18
CA ASN A 2 -35.08 14.46 -8.73
C ASN A 2 -34.48 13.06 -8.93
N GLU A 3 -33.88 12.82 -10.09
CA GLU A 3 -33.36 11.52 -10.54
C GLU A 3 -31.83 11.48 -10.44
N ASP A 4 -31.31 11.64 -9.22
CA ASP A 4 -29.86 11.77 -8.98
C ASP A 4 -29.16 10.43 -8.70
N CYS A 5 -29.88 9.31 -8.76
CA CYS A 5 -29.33 7.98 -8.48
C CYS A 5 -29.34 7.10 -9.72
N ALA A 6 -28.24 6.38 -9.97
CA ALA A 6 -28.15 5.46 -11.09
C ALA A 6 -28.60 4.04 -10.68
N ALA A 7 -29.40 3.39 -11.52
CA ALA A 7 -29.80 2.00 -11.38
C ALA A 7 -29.54 1.23 -12.68
N MET A 8 -29.12 -0.03 -12.56
CA MET A 8 -28.86 -0.90 -13.70
C MET A 8 -30.02 -1.87 -13.91
N ASP A 9 -30.49 -2.01 -15.15
CA ASP A 9 -31.54 -2.97 -15.50
C ASP A 9 -30.99 -4.39 -15.76
N SER A 10 -31.88 -5.34 -16.05
CA SER A 10 -31.53 -6.74 -16.31
C SER A 10 -30.73 -6.96 -17.60
N GLN A 11 -30.63 -5.94 -18.47
CA GLN A 11 -29.80 -5.95 -19.67
C GLN A 11 -28.44 -5.28 -19.44
N GLY A 12 -28.18 -4.76 -18.23
CA GLY A 12 -26.94 -4.07 -17.89
C GLY A 12 -26.93 -2.58 -18.28
N THR A 13 -28.08 -2.00 -18.64
CA THR A 13 -28.17 -0.59 -19.01
C THR A 13 -28.40 0.27 -17.77
N TRP A 14 -27.71 1.41 -17.70
CA TRP A 14 -27.80 2.36 -16.59
C TRP A 14 -28.86 3.42 -16.87
N HIS A 15 -29.66 3.72 -15.84
CA HIS A 15 -30.73 4.71 -15.89
C HIS A 15 -30.63 5.62 -14.67
N ASP A 16 -30.89 6.90 -14.86
CA ASP A 16 -31.12 7.88 -13.80
C ASP A 16 -32.52 7.67 -13.20
N MET A 17 -32.60 7.65 -11.87
CA MET A 17 -33.80 7.27 -11.14
C MET A 17 -33.90 8.04 -9.80
N PRO A 18 -35.11 8.19 -9.24
CA PRO A 18 -35.28 8.78 -7.93
C PRO A 18 -34.61 7.93 -6.84
N CYS A 19 -33.77 8.56 -6.01
CA CYS A 19 -33.07 7.89 -4.91
C CYS A 19 -34.02 7.31 -3.83
N SER A 20 -35.29 7.73 -3.80
CA SER A 20 -36.30 7.26 -2.84
C SER A 20 -36.87 5.89 -3.19
N PHE A 21 -36.57 5.33 -4.36
CA PHE A 21 -37.06 4.02 -4.76
C PHE A 21 -36.25 2.89 -4.13
N THR A 22 -36.93 2.03 -3.38
CA THR A 22 -36.34 0.80 -2.85
C THR A 22 -35.97 -0.16 -3.97
N ARG A 23 -34.72 -0.63 -3.98
CA ARG A 23 -34.17 -1.57 -4.96
C ARG A 23 -33.21 -2.55 -4.29
N TYR A 24 -33.00 -3.69 -4.93
CA TYR A 24 -31.85 -4.54 -4.62
C TYR A 24 -30.57 -3.81 -5.02
N PHE A 25 -29.52 -3.96 -4.22
CA PHE A 25 -28.24 -3.32 -4.46
C PHE A 25 -27.13 -4.36 -4.45
N ILE A 26 -26.09 -4.09 -5.23
CA ILE A 26 -24.87 -4.89 -5.26
C ILE A 26 -23.84 -4.16 -4.43
N CYS A 27 -23.25 -4.84 -3.46
CA CYS A 27 -22.07 -4.37 -2.76
C CYS A 27 -20.83 -4.80 -3.54
N TYR A 28 -19.89 -3.88 -3.73
CA TYR A 28 -18.54 -4.21 -4.17
C TYR A 28 -17.61 -4.25 -2.96
N GLN A 29 -16.94 -5.38 -2.76
CA GLN A 29 -15.85 -5.49 -1.80
C GLN A 29 -14.56 -5.66 -2.58
N ASP A 30 -13.73 -4.62 -2.55
CA ASP A 30 -12.41 -4.66 -3.13
C ASP A 30 -11.52 -5.58 -2.28
N LYS A 31 -11.30 -6.82 -2.75
CA LYS A 31 -10.33 -7.73 -2.10
C LYS A 31 -8.89 -7.37 -2.46
N THR A 32 -8.70 -6.40 -3.34
CA THR A 32 -7.45 -6.19 -4.05
C THR A 32 -7.33 -4.72 -4.36
N VAL A 33 -6.74 -3.96 -3.43
CA VAL A 33 -6.02 -2.78 -3.86
C VAL A 33 -4.81 -3.30 -4.66
N ASN A 34 -4.99 -3.51 -5.97
CA ASN A 34 -4.06 -4.10 -6.95
C ASN A 34 -3.60 -5.56 -6.76
N GLY A 35 -4.25 -6.36 -5.91
CA GLY A 35 -3.79 -7.73 -5.61
C GLY A 35 -2.64 -7.78 -4.60
N LEU A 36 -2.30 -6.63 -4.02
CA LEU A 36 -1.29 -6.49 -2.99
C LEU A 36 -1.97 -6.53 -1.62
N THR A 37 -1.47 -7.42 -0.77
CA THR A 37 -1.87 -7.55 0.64
C THR A 37 -0.91 -6.73 1.50
N TYR A 38 -1.37 -6.18 2.61
CA TYR A 38 -0.51 -5.46 3.56
C TYR A 38 -0.10 -6.42 4.69
N VAL A 39 1.20 -6.68 4.86
CA VAL A 39 1.71 -7.54 5.93
C VAL A 39 2.56 -6.74 6.91
N LEU A 40 2.20 -6.80 8.19
CA LEU A 40 3.01 -6.22 9.27
C LEU A 40 4.15 -7.19 9.63
N ILE A 41 5.37 -6.69 9.55
CA ILE A 41 6.58 -7.38 10.01
C ILE A 41 6.99 -6.80 11.36
N TRP A 42 7.03 -7.66 12.38
CA TRP A 42 7.31 -7.28 13.77
C TRP A 42 8.81 -7.09 14.07
N GLU A 43 9.68 -7.42 13.12
CA GLU A 43 11.12 -7.19 13.27
C GLU A 43 11.43 -5.69 13.30
N GLN A 44 12.29 -5.27 14.22
CA GLN A 44 12.75 -3.88 14.28
C GLN A 44 13.95 -3.70 13.35
N LYS A 45 13.80 -2.86 12.33
CA LYS A 45 14.84 -2.60 11.32
C LYS A 45 14.93 -1.12 11.00
N SER A 46 16.11 -0.68 10.57
CA SER A 46 16.24 0.62 9.91
C SER A 46 15.44 0.63 8.61
N TRP A 47 15.04 1.81 8.12
CA TRP A 47 14.31 1.92 6.87
C TRP A 47 14.97 1.18 5.69
N PRO A 48 16.28 1.33 5.40
CA PRO A 48 16.91 0.60 4.30
C PRO A 48 16.93 -0.91 4.52
N GLU A 49 17.06 -1.38 5.76
CA GLU A 49 17.00 -2.81 6.08
C GLU A 49 15.58 -3.38 5.93
N ALA A 50 14.57 -2.60 6.32
CA ALA A 50 13.16 -2.93 6.15
C ALA A 50 12.79 -3.02 4.67
N GLN A 51 13.21 -2.05 3.85
CA GLN A 51 12.99 -2.10 2.40
C GLN A 51 13.64 -3.33 1.76
N ARG A 52 14.91 -3.60 2.08
CA ARG A 52 15.60 -4.80 1.62
C ARG A 52 14.86 -6.07 2.04
N PHE A 53 14.40 -6.15 3.29
CA PHE A 53 13.61 -7.29 3.76
C PHE A 53 12.34 -7.49 2.91
N CYS A 54 11.58 -6.42 2.67
CA CYS A 54 10.36 -6.50 1.87
C CYS A 54 10.66 -6.96 0.44
N ARG A 55 11.75 -6.51 -0.18
CA ARG A 55 12.14 -6.93 -1.54
C ARG A 55 12.66 -8.36 -1.61
N GLU A 56 13.29 -8.85 -0.56
CA GLU A 56 13.82 -10.23 -0.51
C GLU A 56 12.74 -11.28 -0.20
N ARG A 57 11.73 -10.91 0.61
CA ARG A 57 10.73 -11.86 1.14
C ARG A 57 9.30 -11.60 0.68
N HIS A 58 9.02 -10.42 0.14
CA HIS A 58 7.71 -9.95 -0.29
C HIS A 58 7.85 -9.15 -1.60
N THR A 59 7.16 -8.01 -1.75
CA THR A 59 7.29 -7.11 -2.91
C THR A 59 8.17 -5.88 -2.61
N ASP A 60 7.68 -4.93 -1.80
CA ASP A 60 8.41 -3.74 -1.35
C ASP A 60 7.74 -3.20 -0.07
N LEU A 61 8.29 -2.16 0.56
CA LEU A 61 7.56 -1.37 1.55
C LEU A 61 6.32 -0.73 0.91
N VAL A 62 5.29 -0.53 1.72
CA VAL A 62 4.00 -0.04 1.22
C VAL A 62 4.04 1.42 0.80
N SER A 63 3.34 1.74 -0.29
CA SER A 63 3.00 3.10 -0.67
C SER A 63 1.57 3.45 -0.26
N VAL A 64 1.26 4.76 -0.27
CA VAL A 64 -0.07 5.27 0.08
C VAL A 64 -0.57 6.22 -0.98
N ARG A 65 -1.52 5.75 -1.79
CA ARG A 65 -2.02 6.47 -2.98
C ARG A 65 -3.34 7.19 -2.73
N ASN A 66 -4.04 6.84 -1.65
CA ASN A 66 -5.31 7.43 -1.26
C ASN A 66 -5.64 7.19 0.23
N GLN A 67 -6.69 7.85 0.71
CA GLN A 67 -7.15 7.74 2.10
C GLN A 67 -7.50 6.30 2.50
N ARG A 68 -8.09 5.50 1.59
CA ARG A 68 -8.50 4.11 1.92
C ARG A 68 -7.29 3.22 2.20
N GLU A 69 -6.23 3.36 1.42
CA GLU A 69 -4.97 2.66 1.66
C GLU A 69 -4.33 3.09 2.99
N ASN A 70 -4.34 4.40 3.28
CA ASN A 70 -3.84 4.92 4.55
C ASN A 70 -4.59 4.30 5.75
N GLU A 71 -5.92 4.24 5.67
CA GLU A 71 -6.75 3.58 6.68
C GLU A 71 -6.38 2.10 6.82
N LYS A 72 -6.12 1.41 5.70
CA LYS A 72 -5.75 -0.01 5.76
C LYS A 72 -4.40 -0.23 6.42
N ILE A 73 -3.41 0.60 6.09
CA ILE A 73 -2.07 0.57 6.70
C ILE A 73 -2.17 0.85 8.20
N LYS A 74 -3.00 1.83 8.60
CA LYS A 74 -3.28 2.14 10.01
C LYS A 74 -3.86 0.93 10.76
N GLU A 75 -4.80 0.19 10.17
CA GLU A 75 -5.33 -1.04 10.75
C GLU A 75 -4.25 -2.14 10.86
N THR A 76 -3.48 -2.36 9.78
CA THR A 76 -2.45 -3.39 9.68
C THR A 76 -1.32 -3.17 10.69
N ALA A 77 -1.00 -1.92 11.01
CA ALA A 77 0.05 -1.56 11.96
C ALA A 77 -0.23 -1.97 13.41
N LYS A 78 -1.48 -2.36 13.75
CA LYS A 78 -1.85 -2.92 15.07
C LYS A 78 -1.36 -2.10 16.28
N GLY A 79 -1.35 -0.78 16.15
CA GLY A 79 -0.92 0.13 17.23
C GLY A 79 0.58 0.38 17.33
N ASN A 80 1.39 -0.04 16.35
CA ASN A 80 2.82 0.26 16.28
C ASN A 80 3.14 1.39 15.31
N GLU A 81 4.07 2.27 15.66
CA GLU A 81 4.75 3.08 14.64
C GLU A 81 5.48 2.16 13.66
N VAL A 82 5.27 2.37 12.36
CA VAL A 82 5.78 1.48 11.31
C VAL A 82 6.42 2.25 10.17
N TRP A 83 7.48 1.70 9.58
CA TRP A 83 8.00 2.20 8.31
C TRP A 83 7.02 1.96 7.16
N ILE A 84 6.94 2.97 6.28
CA ILE A 84 6.34 2.91 4.94
C ILE A 84 7.41 3.23 3.89
N GLY A 85 7.12 3.00 2.62
CA GLY A 85 8.10 3.09 1.53
C GLY A 85 8.49 4.52 1.12
N LEU A 86 8.09 5.55 1.87
CA LEU A 86 8.33 6.95 1.53
C LEU A 86 9.70 7.40 2.08
N TYR A 87 10.53 8.01 1.24
CA TYR A 87 11.84 8.54 1.63
C TYR A 87 12.17 9.87 0.92
N ARG A 88 13.05 10.67 1.52
CA ARG A 88 13.45 12.00 1.05
C ARG A 88 14.52 11.91 -0.04
N GLY A 89 14.23 12.61 -1.13
CA GLY A 89 15.03 12.78 -2.34
C GLY A 89 14.17 13.47 -3.39
N ASP A 90 13.31 14.40 -2.95
CA ASP A 90 12.01 14.85 -3.53
C ASP A 90 10.75 14.05 -3.10
N TRP A 91 10.77 13.39 -1.93
CA TRP A 91 9.71 12.50 -1.43
C TRP A 91 9.19 11.49 -2.46
N LYS A 92 9.80 10.30 -2.46
CA LYS A 92 9.52 9.25 -3.44
C LYS A 92 9.15 7.95 -2.73
N TRP A 93 8.28 7.16 -3.35
CA TRP A 93 7.99 5.81 -2.91
C TRP A 93 9.06 4.84 -3.44
N SER A 94 9.46 3.86 -2.62
CA SER A 94 10.46 2.85 -2.99
C SER A 94 10.00 1.92 -4.11
N ASP A 95 8.69 1.68 -4.21
CA ASP A 95 8.01 0.90 -5.24
C ASP A 95 7.80 1.66 -6.57
N GLN A 96 8.27 2.91 -6.64
CA GLN A 96 8.15 3.81 -7.80
C GLN A 96 6.72 4.29 -8.10
N GLU A 97 5.78 4.12 -7.17
CA GLU A 97 4.45 4.71 -7.29
C GLU A 97 4.51 6.25 -7.25
N SER A 98 3.48 6.89 -7.81
CA SER A 98 3.38 8.35 -7.80
C SER A 98 2.93 8.88 -6.43
N LEU A 99 3.54 9.97 -5.95
CA LEU A 99 3.11 10.65 -4.73
C LEU A 99 1.86 11.52 -4.98
N SER A 100 0.69 10.89 -5.11
CA SER A 100 -0.60 11.55 -5.35
C SER A 100 -1.36 11.93 -4.07
N PHE A 101 -0.97 11.35 -2.94
CA PHE A 101 -1.62 11.51 -1.65
C PHE A 101 -0.57 11.74 -0.58
N GLN A 102 -0.89 12.60 0.39
CA GLN A 102 -0.01 12.91 1.51
C GLN A 102 -0.85 13.03 2.78
N ASN A 103 -0.38 12.45 3.88
CA ASN A 103 -1.10 12.45 5.15
C ASN A 103 -0.21 12.77 6.36
N TRP A 104 0.72 13.71 6.17
CA TRP A 104 1.59 14.23 7.23
C TRP A 104 0.83 14.67 8.47
N ALA A 105 1.42 14.42 9.64
CA ALA A 105 0.95 15.00 10.89
C ALA A 105 1.13 16.52 10.89
N ARG A 106 0.44 17.19 11.80
CA ARG A 106 0.56 18.65 11.91
C ARG A 106 1.98 19.00 12.35
N GLY A 107 2.70 19.72 11.50
CA GLY A 107 4.10 20.11 11.74
C GLY A 107 5.08 19.30 10.91
N GLU A 108 4.63 18.20 10.28
CA GLU A 108 5.46 17.33 9.47
C GLU A 108 5.32 17.59 7.96
N PRO A 109 6.33 17.24 7.15
CA PRO A 109 7.66 16.80 7.59
C PRO A 109 8.51 17.97 8.13
N ASN A 110 9.13 17.80 9.30
CA ASN A 110 9.84 18.88 9.99
C ASN A 110 11.37 18.85 9.78
N ASN A 111 11.89 17.73 9.27
CA ASN A 111 13.31 17.46 9.04
C ASN A 111 14.21 17.73 10.25
N ALA A 112 13.87 17.21 11.43
CA ALA A 112 14.59 17.47 12.66
C ALA A 112 16.05 17.03 12.53
N GLY A 113 16.98 17.87 12.99
CA GLY A 113 18.42 17.59 12.83
C GLY A 113 18.92 17.59 11.38
N GLY A 114 18.06 17.85 10.40
CA GLY A 114 18.40 17.93 8.98
C GLY A 114 18.57 16.58 8.27
N THR A 115 18.20 15.46 8.90
CA THR A 115 18.46 14.10 8.39
C THR A 115 17.29 13.13 8.59
N GLU A 116 16.07 13.64 8.74
CA GLU A 116 14.85 12.82 8.81
C GLU A 116 14.35 12.54 7.40
N ASP A 117 14.96 11.53 6.77
CA ASP A 117 14.80 11.26 5.35
C ASP A 117 13.89 10.05 5.06
N CYS A 118 13.22 9.50 6.05
CA CYS A 118 12.36 8.31 5.89
C CYS A 118 11.04 8.49 6.62
N ALA A 119 9.92 7.98 6.10
CA ALA A 119 8.62 8.20 6.72
C ALA A 119 8.10 7.01 7.52
N THR A 120 7.52 7.29 8.69
CA THR A 120 6.69 6.34 9.46
C THR A 120 5.23 6.78 9.49
N VAL A 121 4.35 5.86 9.89
CA VAL A 121 2.97 6.20 10.29
C VAL A 121 2.91 6.32 11.81
N PHE A 122 2.58 7.51 12.32
CA PHE A 122 2.27 7.75 13.72
C PHE A 122 1.01 7.01 14.14
N LEU A 123 1.04 6.48 15.36
CA LEU A 123 -0.15 5.90 16.01
C LEU A 123 -0.38 6.41 17.43
N ASP A 124 0.27 7.52 17.84
CA ASP A 124 -0.17 8.24 19.04
C ASP A 124 -1.64 8.70 18.89
N ASP A 125 -2.34 8.86 20.02
CA ASP A 125 -3.77 9.17 20.04
C ASP A 125 -4.13 10.46 19.26
N SER A 126 -3.19 11.40 19.15
CA SER A 126 -3.39 12.68 18.46
C SER A 126 -3.10 12.62 16.94
N ASN A 127 -2.27 11.69 16.49
CA ASN A 127 -1.76 11.60 15.11
C ASN A 127 -2.03 10.25 14.45
N ARG A 128 -2.98 9.47 14.98
CA ARG A 128 -3.25 8.10 14.52
C ARG A 128 -3.50 8.01 13.01
N GLY A 129 -2.58 7.35 12.30
CA GLY A 129 -2.61 7.15 10.85
C GLY A 129 -1.97 8.29 10.04
N LYS A 130 -1.44 9.33 10.69
CA LYS A 130 -0.69 10.42 10.06
C LYS A 130 0.78 10.06 9.90
N TRP A 131 1.50 10.75 9.03
CA TRP A 131 2.89 10.43 8.74
C TRP A 131 3.85 11.32 9.50
N ASN A 132 4.99 10.74 9.85
CA ASN A 132 6.16 11.43 10.40
C ASN A 132 7.32 11.29 9.43
N ASP A 133 8.19 12.28 9.30
CA ASP A 133 9.56 12.03 8.85
C ASP A 133 10.45 11.68 10.05
N ASN A 134 11.33 10.72 9.88
CA ASN A 134 12.12 10.16 10.96
C ASN A 134 13.51 9.78 10.42
N PHE A 135 14.49 9.67 11.33
CA PHE A 135 15.83 9.27 10.99
C PHE A 135 15.78 7.84 10.44
N CYS A 136 16.26 7.63 9.22
CA CYS A 136 16.22 6.31 8.55
C CYS A 136 16.89 5.19 9.37
N THR A 137 17.72 5.53 10.35
CA THR A 137 18.42 4.60 11.26
C THR A 137 17.57 4.13 12.46
N VAL A 138 16.41 4.73 12.73
CA VAL A 138 15.50 4.28 13.79
C VAL A 138 15.06 2.85 13.51
N LEU A 139 14.99 2.03 14.55
CA LEU A 139 14.55 0.65 14.44
C LEU A 139 13.06 0.57 14.82
N CYS A 140 12.20 0.24 13.87
CA CYS A 140 10.79 -0.01 14.15
C CYS A 140 10.24 -1.15 13.27
N PRO A 141 9.07 -1.71 13.61
CA PRO A 141 8.31 -2.60 12.73
C PRO A 141 8.01 -1.93 11.39
N PHE A 142 7.60 -2.71 10.39
CA PHE A 142 7.38 -2.17 9.05
C PHE A 142 6.32 -2.96 8.30
N ILE A 143 5.70 -2.31 7.30
CA ILE A 143 4.67 -2.96 6.49
C ILE A 143 5.18 -3.15 5.07
N CYS A 144 5.14 -4.40 4.61
CA CYS A 144 5.42 -4.76 3.23
C CYS A 144 4.11 -4.94 2.45
N TYR A 145 4.19 -4.74 1.14
CA TYR A 145 3.26 -5.36 0.22
C TYR A 145 3.59 -6.84 0.07
N ASP A 146 2.58 -7.69 0.18
CA ASP A 146 2.62 -9.13 -0.05
C ASP A 146 1.76 -9.43 -1.28
N GLY A 147 2.41 -9.69 -2.41
CA GLY A 147 1.74 -10.11 -3.63
C GLY A 147 1.58 -11.63 -3.65
N GLU A 148 0.44 -12.14 -4.13
CA GLU A 148 0.49 -13.48 -4.70
C GLU A 148 1.42 -13.39 -5.92
N LEU A 149 2.57 -14.08 -5.87
CA LEU A 149 3.36 -14.34 -7.08
C LEU A 149 2.42 -14.99 -8.08
N ASN A 150 1.96 -14.23 -9.07
CA ASN A 150 1.15 -14.77 -10.13
C ASN A 150 2.05 -15.78 -10.84
N THR A 151 1.85 -17.07 -10.55
CA THR A 151 2.69 -18.18 -11.02
C THR A 151 2.78 -18.26 -12.55
N SER A 152 1.93 -17.50 -13.25
CA SER A 152 2.02 -17.24 -14.69
C SER A 152 3.22 -16.37 -15.09
N LEU A 153 3.57 -15.33 -14.32
CA LEU A 153 4.71 -14.43 -14.60
C LEU A 153 6.08 -15.04 -14.25
N LEU A 154 6.10 -16.05 -13.38
CA LEU A 154 7.30 -16.86 -13.10
C LEU A 154 7.64 -17.82 -14.24
N ARG A 155 6.68 -18.17 -15.10
CA ARG A 155 6.97 -19.00 -16.29
C ARG A 155 7.66 -18.20 -17.40
N ASP A 156 7.39 -16.90 -17.50
CA ASP A 156 8.00 -16.05 -18.52
C ASP A 156 9.43 -15.62 -18.17
N SER A 157 9.81 -15.67 -16.89
CA SER A 157 11.15 -15.27 -16.38
C SER A 157 12.12 -16.43 -16.15
N LEU A 158 11.65 -17.67 -16.21
CA LEU A 158 12.49 -18.88 -16.20
C LEU A 158 12.45 -19.53 -17.59
N GLN A 159 13.17 -18.95 -18.56
CA GLN A 159 13.66 -19.74 -19.70
C GLN A 159 14.75 -20.70 -19.18
N ILE A 160 14.33 -21.79 -18.52
CA ILE A 160 15.18 -22.95 -18.34
C ILE A 160 15.20 -23.65 -19.70
N ASP A 161 16.30 -23.44 -20.41
CA ASP A 161 16.60 -24.07 -21.68
C ASP A 161 16.55 -25.60 -21.51
N ASN A 162 15.46 -26.22 -21.97
CA ASN A 162 15.28 -27.66 -22.02
C ASN A 162 16.10 -28.27 -23.18
N THR A 163 17.39 -27.95 -23.25
CA THR A 163 18.31 -28.61 -24.17
C THR A 163 18.77 -29.91 -23.54
N MET A 164 18.25 -30.99 -24.11
CA MET A 164 18.43 -32.39 -23.71
C MET A 164 19.91 -32.79 -23.52
N ILE A 165 20.21 -33.41 -22.37
CA ILE A 165 21.36 -34.31 -22.24
C ILE A 165 21.06 -35.55 -23.09
N LYS A 166 21.64 -35.62 -24.30
CA LYS A 166 21.79 -36.89 -25.00
C LYS A 166 22.95 -37.65 -24.35
N LEU A 167 22.61 -38.74 -23.67
CA LEU A 167 23.58 -39.79 -23.37
C LEU A 167 23.83 -40.58 -24.66
N SER A 168 25.10 -40.68 -25.05
CA SER A 168 25.64 -41.75 -25.87
C SER A 168 26.78 -42.40 -25.12
#